data_AF-A0A1M3B9T0-F1
#
_entry.id   AF-A0A1M3B9T0-F1
#
_cell.length_a   1.000
_cell.length_b   1.000
_cell.length_c   1.000
_cell.angle_alpha   90.00
_cell.angle_beta   90.00
_cell.angle_gamma   90.00
#
_symmetry.space_group_name_H-M   'P 1'
#
loop_
_entity.id
_entity.type
_entity.pdbx_description
1 polymer ?
#
loop_
_entity_poly.entity_id
_entity_poly.type
_entity_poly.pdbx_seq_one_letter_code
_entity_poly.pdbx_strand_id
1 'polypeptide(L)'
;MSTELKKKLCWNCEGRVALTEENCPFCGVYLSPSSLPEGADPSHHLMPPYKMAENDIENTTDQNDLLQEIANHSNQDNEIEDQTQNEAMLDPALISLATLITGTIFFLFGLVIYVFSINDIFTLSWNKSYWLIFLLISLPLFMIGIKNLKKVED
;
A
#
# COMPACT_ATOMS: atom_id res chain seq x y z
N MET A 1 -20.12 -20.68 26.75
CA MET A 1 -20.41 -20.28 25.36
C MET A 1 -19.34 -19.26 24.98
N SER A 2 -18.41 -19.63 24.08
CA SER A 2 -17.35 -18.73 23.63
C SER A 2 -17.88 -17.97 22.41
N THR A 3 -18.12 -16.67 22.55
CA THR A 3 -18.53 -15.82 21.43
C THR A 3 -17.33 -15.57 20.53
N GLU A 4 -17.31 -16.15 19.33
CA GLU A 4 -16.30 -15.81 18.33
C GLU A 4 -16.51 -14.36 17.87
N LEU A 5 -15.58 -13.49 18.24
CA LEU A 5 -15.55 -12.11 17.77
C LEU A 5 -15.25 -12.12 16.27
N LYS A 6 -16.23 -11.73 15.45
CA LYS A 6 -16.05 -11.54 14.01
C LYS A 6 -14.96 -10.48 13.77
N LYS A 7 -14.09 -10.73 12.79
CA LYS A 7 -12.97 -9.85 12.41
C LYS A 7 -13.16 -9.35 10.97
N LYS A 8 -12.73 -8.13 10.69
CA LYS A 8 -12.68 -7.53 9.34
C LYS A 8 -11.23 -7.23 8.95
N LEU A 9 -10.96 -7.13 7.66
CA LEU A 9 -9.63 -6.76 7.13
C LEU A 9 -9.59 -5.24 6.90
N CYS A 10 -8.49 -4.61 7.31
CA CYS A 10 -8.22 -3.22 6.97
C CYS A 10 -7.87 -3.11 5.48
N TRP A 11 -8.53 -2.21 4.76
CA TRP A 11 -8.31 -2.00 3.32
C TRP A 11 -6.95 -1.35 3.00
N ASN A 12 -6.29 -0.72 3.98
CA ASN A 12 -5.03 0.00 3.78
C ASN A 12 -3.80 -0.84 4.11
N CYS A 13 -3.83 -1.60 5.21
CA CYS A 13 -2.66 -2.35 5.70
C CYS A 13 -2.89 -3.86 5.82
N GLU A 14 -4.06 -4.35 5.38
CA GLU A 14 -4.46 -5.76 5.46
C GLU A 14 -4.47 -6.34 6.88
N GLY A 15 -4.38 -5.48 7.91
CA GLY A 15 -4.48 -5.88 9.31
C GLY A 15 -5.86 -6.42 9.66
N ARG A 16 -5.92 -7.54 10.38
CA ARG A 16 -7.18 -8.10 10.91
C ARG A 16 -7.58 -7.32 12.16
N VAL A 17 -8.74 -6.67 12.11
CA VAL A 17 -9.25 -5.82 13.19
C VAL A 17 -10.63 -6.30 13.66
N ALA A 18 -11.04 -5.91 14.86
CA ALA A 18 -12.39 -6.24 15.34
C ALA A 18 -13.45 -5.49 14.51
N LEU A 19 -14.64 -6.08 14.32
CA LEU A 19 -15.72 -5.39 13.58
C LEU A 19 -16.16 -4.07 14.26
N THR A 20 -16.08 -4.03 15.59
CA THR A 20 -16.46 -2.90 16.44
C THR A 20 -15.46 -1.75 16.42
N GLU A 21 -14.26 -1.96 15.87
CA GLU A 21 -13.22 -0.94 15.82
C GLU A 21 -13.47 0.03 14.66
N GLU A 22 -13.58 1.31 14.98
CA GLU A 22 -13.76 2.40 14.01
C GLU A 22 -12.43 2.82 13.38
N ASN A 23 -11.31 2.65 14.08
CA ASN A 23 -9.98 2.97 13.56
C ASN A 23 -9.09 1.73 13.58
N CYS A 24 -8.28 1.57 12.53
CA CYS A 24 -7.29 0.51 12.48
C CYS A 24 -6.16 0.78 13.49
N PRO A 25 -5.86 -0.13 14.44
CA PRO A 25 -4.78 0.05 15.41
C PRO A 25 -3.38 -0.03 14.77
N PHE A 26 -3.28 -0.53 13.53
CA PHE A 26 -2.00 -0.71 12.84
C PHE A 26 -1.60 0.52 12.02
N CYS A 27 -2.54 1.11 11.28
CA CYS A 27 -2.25 2.22 10.37
C CYS A 27 -3.09 3.48 10.62
N GLY A 28 -3.95 3.49 11.64
CA GLY A 28 -4.75 4.66 12.05
C GLY A 28 -5.90 5.03 11.12
N VAL A 29 -6.14 4.27 10.05
CA VAL A 29 -7.20 4.59 9.07
C VAL A 29 -8.59 4.32 9.63
N TYR A 30 -9.56 5.16 9.29
CA TYR A 30 -10.96 4.97 9.64
C TYR A 30 -11.57 3.80 8.84
N LEU A 31 -12.23 2.90 9.54
CA LEU A 31 -12.91 1.71 9.05
C LEU A 31 -14.38 1.84 9.43
N SER A 32 -15.23 2.26 8.48
CA SER A 32 -16.67 2.45 8.72
C SER A 32 -17.27 1.31 9.55
N PRO A 33 -17.95 1.60 10.67
CA PRO A 33 -18.55 0.56 11.49
C PRO A 33 -19.67 -0.11 10.69
N SER A 34 -19.54 -1.41 10.44
CA SER A 34 -20.64 -2.20 9.90
C SER A 34 -21.61 -2.49 11.05
N SER A 35 -22.46 -1.52 11.38
CA SER A 35 -23.64 -1.78 12.18
C SER A 35 -24.60 -2.62 11.35
N LEU A 36 -24.41 -3.94 11.36
CA LEU A 36 -25.46 -4.85 10.96
C LEU A 36 -26.51 -4.83 12.09
N PRO A 37 -27.71 -4.27 11.86
CA PRO A 37 -28.77 -4.36 12.86
C PRO A 37 -29.13 -5.84 13.05
N GLU A 38 -29.06 -6.27 14.30
CA GLU A 38 -29.41 -7.62 14.75
C GLU A 38 -30.92 -7.80 14.54
N GLY A 39 -31.32 -8.32 13.37
CA GLY A 39 -32.73 -8.58 13.02
C GLY A 39 -33.20 -8.17 11.62
N ALA A 40 -32.33 -7.72 10.71
CA ALA A 40 -32.77 -7.36 9.35
C ALA A 40 -33.03 -8.59 8.45
N ASP A 41 -34.27 -8.68 7.99
CA ASP A 41 -34.81 -9.62 7.00
C ASP A 41 -33.91 -9.70 5.74
N PRO A 42 -33.57 -10.90 5.20
CA PRO A 42 -32.61 -11.06 4.09
C PRO A 42 -33.03 -10.45 2.75
N SER A 43 -34.22 -9.84 2.66
CA SER A 43 -34.84 -9.37 1.43
C SER A 43 -34.53 -7.92 1.05
N HIS A 44 -33.84 -7.14 1.90
CA HIS A 44 -33.55 -5.72 1.65
C HIS A 44 -32.13 -5.40 1.13
N HIS A 45 -31.30 -6.40 0.82
CA HIS A 45 -29.87 -6.21 0.52
C HIS A 45 -29.52 -5.74 -0.91
N LEU A 46 -30.50 -5.40 -1.75
CA LEU A 46 -30.26 -4.95 -3.14
C LEU A 46 -30.84 -3.57 -3.46
N MET A 47 -31.16 -2.75 -2.45
CA MET A 47 -31.59 -1.38 -2.72
C MET A 47 -30.37 -0.45 -2.78
N PRO A 48 -30.15 0.27 -3.89
CA PRO A 48 -29.13 1.31 -3.95
C PRO A 48 -29.46 2.44 -2.95
N PRO A 49 -28.45 3.14 -2.41
CA PRO A 49 -28.63 4.19 -1.40
C PRO A 49 -29.33 5.46 -1.93
N TYR A 50 -29.68 5.51 -3.22
CA TYR A 50 -30.39 6.62 -3.85
C TYR A 50 -31.84 6.22 -4.19
N LYS A 51 -32.79 7.06 -3.79
CA LYS A 51 -34.19 6.95 -4.19
C LYS A 51 -34.38 7.66 -5.52
N MET A 52 -34.78 6.96 -6.58
CA MET A 52 -35.24 7.62 -7.79
C MET A 52 -36.62 8.21 -7.49
N ALA A 53 -36.73 9.53 -7.49
CA ALA A 53 -38.02 10.21 -7.44
C ALA A 53 -38.71 9.99 -8.80
N GLU A 54 -39.65 9.05 -8.84
CA GLU A 54 -40.60 8.95 -9.94
C GLU A 54 -41.63 10.05 -9.71
N ASN A 55 -41.52 11.15 -10.45
CA ASN A 55 -42.59 12.14 -10.54
C ASN A 55 -42.72 12.61 -11.99
N ASP A 56 -43.96 12.52 -12.42
CA ASP A 56 -44.53 12.82 -13.70
C ASP A 56 -44.14 14.18 -14.26
N ILE A 57 -44.09 14.21 -15.59
CA ILE A 57 -43.95 15.39 -16.43
C ILE A 57 -45.17 16.29 -16.20
N GLU A 58 -44.99 17.42 -15.52
CA GLU A 58 -45.81 18.62 -15.72
C GLU A 58 -44.91 19.83 -15.98
N ASN A 59 -45.18 20.48 -17.11
CA ASN A 59 -44.54 21.70 -17.62
C ASN A 59 -44.32 22.75 -16.53
N THR A 60 -43.09 23.25 -16.37
CA THR A 60 -42.79 24.68 -16.54
C THR A 60 -41.29 24.95 -16.62
N THR A 61 -40.91 25.67 -17.68
CA THR A 61 -39.80 26.63 -17.80
C THR A 61 -38.81 26.70 -16.63
N ASP A 62 -37.60 26.15 -16.83
CA ASP A 62 -36.32 26.75 -16.42
C ASP A 62 -35.18 25.85 -16.91
N GLN A 63 -34.94 25.88 -18.21
CA GLN A 63 -33.91 25.10 -18.89
C GLN A 63 -32.78 26.01 -19.43
N ASN A 64 -32.53 27.14 -18.76
CA ASN A 64 -31.47 28.08 -19.14
C ASN A 64 -30.28 28.10 -18.17
N ASP A 65 -30.37 27.55 -16.96
CA ASP A 65 -29.26 27.57 -15.99
C ASP A 65 -28.27 26.39 -16.14
N LEU A 66 -28.71 25.24 -16.66
CA LEU A 66 -27.86 24.04 -16.77
C LEU A 66 -26.93 24.07 -17.99
N LEU A 67 -27.23 24.89 -19.00
CA LEU A 67 -26.42 25.02 -20.22
C LEU A 67 -25.28 26.06 -20.07
N GLN A 68 -25.40 26.98 -19.11
CA GLN A 68 -24.37 27.99 -18.85
C GLN A 68 -23.23 27.45 -17.97
N GLU A 69 -23.48 26.40 -17.18
CA GLU A 69 -22.47 25.76 -16.35
C GLU A 69 -21.58 24.78 -17.15
N ILE A 70 -22.13 24.15 -18.21
CA ILE A 70 -21.37 23.29 -19.13
C ILE A 70 -20.47 24.12 -20.06
N ALA A 71 -20.90 25.32 -20.47
CA ALA A 71 -20.12 26.20 -21.35
C ALA A 71 -18.92 26.86 -20.64
N ASN A 72 -18.99 27.05 -19.32
CA ASN A 72 -17.87 27.59 -18.54
C ASN A 72 -16.83 26.51 -18.16
N HIS A 73 -17.18 25.22 -18.24
CA HIS A 73 -16.28 24.12 -17.90
C HIS A 73 -15.46 23.57 -19.10
N SER A 74 -15.77 23.97 -20.34
CA SER A 74 -15.14 23.43 -21.55
C SER A 74 -13.94 24.24 -22.09
N ASN A 75 -13.51 25.31 -21.40
CA ASN A 75 -12.36 26.14 -21.79
C ASN A 75 -11.08 25.83 -20.96
N GLN A 76 -10.97 24.63 -20.39
CA GLN A 76 -9.79 24.25 -19.60
C GLN A 76 -9.17 22.91 -20.04
N ASP A 77 -9.31 22.56 -21.32
CA ASP A 77 -8.62 21.41 -21.92
C ASP A 77 -7.97 21.86 -23.22
N ASN A 78 -6.93 22.69 -23.14
CA ASN A 78 -5.88 22.86 -24.17
C ASN A 78 -4.87 23.93 -23.72
N GLU A 79 -4.04 23.62 -22.74
CA GLU A 79 -2.67 24.14 -22.73
C GLU A 79 -1.72 22.99 -22.41
N ILE A 80 -0.88 22.69 -23.40
CA ILE A 80 0.32 21.88 -23.24
C ILE A 80 1.26 22.70 -22.35
N GLU A 81 1.32 22.37 -21.07
CA GLU A 81 2.40 22.81 -20.20
C GLU A 81 3.40 21.67 -20.02
N ASP A 82 4.50 21.81 -20.76
CA ASP A 82 5.78 21.16 -20.52
C ASP A 82 6.27 21.54 -19.12
N GLN A 83 5.95 20.72 -18.12
CA GLN A 83 6.60 20.76 -16.83
C GLN A 83 6.98 19.35 -16.39
N THR A 84 8.25 19.02 -16.69
CA THR A 84 9.05 18.10 -15.89
C THR A 84 9.15 18.65 -14.47
N GLN A 85 8.09 18.49 -13.68
CA GLN A 85 8.10 18.62 -12.23
C GLN A 85 7.21 17.54 -11.64
N ASN A 86 7.71 16.30 -11.71
CA ASN A 86 7.50 15.39 -10.59
C ASN A 86 8.24 16.00 -9.39
N GLU A 87 7.66 17.03 -8.77
CA GLU A 87 7.86 17.25 -7.34
C GLU A 87 7.12 16.12 -6.64
N ALA A 88 7.72 14.93 -6.72
CA ALA A 88 7.43 13.87 -5.79
C ALA A 88 7.81 14.46 -4.43
N MET A 89 6.80 14.96 -3.72
CA MET A 89 6.83 15.16 -2.28
C MET A 89 7.10 13.78 -1.68
N LEU A 90 8.36 13.33 -1.75
CA LEU A 90 8.82 12.10 -1.14
C LEU A 90 8.54 12.28 0.34
N ASP A 91 7.73 11.39 0.89
CA ASP A 91 7.52 11.36 2.33
C ASP A 91 8.88 11.45 3.03
N PRO A 92 9.03 12.30 4.06
CA PRO A 92 10.28 12.40 4.81
C PRO A 92 10.71 11.04 5.41
N ALA A 93 9.77 10.09 5.54
CA ALA A 93 10.06 8.71 5.85
C ALA A 93 10.82 7.98 4.73
N LEU A 94 10.42 8.15 3.46
CA LEU A 94 11.06 7.54 2.30
C LEU A 94 12.48 8.10 2.10
N ILE A 95 12.68 9.41 2.25
CA ILE A 95 14.02 9.99 2.10
C ILE A 95 14.95 9.50 3.22
N SER A 96 14.44 9.36 4.45
CA SER A 96 15.18 8.81 5.59
C SER A 96 15.55 7.34 5.36
N LEU A 97 14.60 6.55 4.88
CA LEU A 97 14.81 5.14 4.56
C LEU A 97 15.79 4.94 3.40
N ALA A 98 15.64 5.71 2.32
CA ALA A 98 16.56 5.70 1.19
C ALA A 98 17.98 6.09 1.61
N THR A 99 18.12 7.14 2.43
CA THR A 99 19.42 7.58 2.95
C THR A 99 20.05 6.52 3.85
N LEU A 100 19.25 5.87 4.70
CA LEU A 100 19.74 4.82 5.59
C LEU A 100 20.19 3.57 4.83
N ILE A 101 19.42 3.13 3.83
CA ILE A 101 19.80 2.01 2.95
C ILE A 101 21.08 2.35 2.20
N THR A 102 21.12 3.53 1.58
CA THR A 102 22.28 4.00 0.81
C THR A 102 23.53 4.07 1.70
N GLY A 103 23.43 4.68 2.88
CA GLY A 103 24.51 4.76 3.85
C GLY A 103 24.99 3.38 4.31
N THR A 104 24.07 2.44 4.54
CA THR A 104 24.40 1.06 4.95
C THR A 104 25.17 0.33 3.85
N ILE A 105 24.76 0.49 2.59
CA ILE A 105 25.46 -0.11 1.44
C ILE A 105 26.88 0.46 1.33
N PHE A 106 27.04 1.78 1.37
CA PHE A 106 28.36 2.41 1.30
C PHE A 106 29.25 2.05 2.49
N PHE A 107 28.69 1.96 3.69
CA PHE A 107 29.41 1.57 4.88
C PHE A 107 29.92 0.12 4.78
N LEU A 108 29.04 -0.82 4.41
CA LEU A 108 29.41 -2.21 4.20
C LEU A 108 30.44 -2.37 3.09
N PHE A 109 30.26 -1.65 1.97
CA PHE A 109 31.21 -1.65 0.87
C PHE A 109 32.58 -1.11 1.29
N GLY A 110 32.61 -0.01 2.06
CA GLY A 110 33.83 0.53 2.64
C GLY A 110 34.52 -0.45 3.59
N LEU A 111 33.75 -1.18 4.41
CA LEU A 111 34.27 -2.22 5.30
C LEU A 111 34.88 -3.38 4.50
N VAL A 112 34.21 -3.81 3.42
CA VAL A 112 34.74 -4.84 2.52
C VAL A 112 36.06 -4.36 1.90
N ILE A 113 36.13 -3.15 1.36
CA ILE A 113 37.39 -2.61 0.83
C ILE A 113 38.45 -2.57 1.94
N TYR A 114 38.10 -2.10 3.13
CA TYR A 114 39.03 -2.00 4.25
C TYR A 114 39.62 -3.36 4.65
N VAL A 115 38.79 -4.41 4.73
CA VAL A 115 39.22 -5.76 5.10
C VAL A 115 40.02 -6.44 4.00
N PHE A 116 39.68 -6.18 2.74
CA PHE A 116 40.28 -6.85 1.57
C PHE A 116 41.30 -5.97 0.81
N SER A 117 41.68 -4.81 1.35
CA SER A 117 42.72 -3.96 0.77
C SER A 117 44.09 -4.58 1.03
N ILE A 118 44.77 -4.97 -0.04
CA ILE A 118 46.16 -5.44 0.01
C ILE A 118 46.97 -4.42 -0.79
N ASN A 119 47.91 -3.73 -0.12
CA ASN A 119 48.74 -2.67 -0.72
C ASN A 119 47.91 -1.55 -1.36
N ASP A 120 46.86 -1.09 -0.68
CA ASP A 120 45.96 -0.01 -1.14
C ASP A 120 45.18 -0.30 -2.44
N ILE A 121 45.20 -1.56 -2.91
CA ILE A 121 44.44 -2.01 -4.06
C ILE A 121 43.43 -3.06 -3.60
N PHE A 122 42.17 -2.82 -3.93
CA PHE A 122 41.12 -3.80 -3.75
C PHE A 122 41.26 -4.91 -4.79
N THR A 123 41.81 -6.05 -4.40
CA THR A 123 41.92 -7.25 -5.24
C THR A 123 41.03 -8.37 -4.71
N LEU A 124 39.79 -8.39 -5.19
CA LEU A 124 38.82 -9.43 -4.85
C LEU A 124 39.17 -10.73 -5.59
N SER A 125 40.07 -11.52 -5.02
CA SER A 125 40.42 -12.84 -5.54
C SER A 125 39.55 -13.91 -4.88
N TRP A 126 38.44 -14.28 -5.53
CA TRP A 126 37.65 -15.41 -5.08
C TRP A 126 38.39 -16.70 -5.37
N ASN A 127 38.84 -17.37 -4.32
CA ASN A 127 39.40 -18.71 -4.48
C ASN A 127 38.24 -19.68 -4.79
N LYS A 128 38.25 -20.21 -6.03
CA LYS A 128 37.28 -21.19 -6.54
C LYS A 128 37.07 -22.36 -5.58
N SER A 129 38.08 -22.76 -4.81
CA SER A 129 38.02 -23.87 -3.86
C SER A 129 36.90 -23.70 -2.82
N TYR A 130 36.54 -22.47 -2.46
CA TYR A 130 35.55 -22.20 -1.41
C TYR A 130 34.09 -22.17 -1.88
N TRP A 131 33.80 -22.41 -3.16
CA TRP A 131 32.43 -22.39 -3.69
C TRP A 131 31.48 -23.32 -2.91
N LEU A 132 32.00 -24.46 -2.47
CA LEU A 132 31.23 -25.49 -1.79
C LEU A 132 30.85 -25.07 -0.37
N ILE A 133 31.69 -24.29 0.32
CA ILE A 133 31.40 -23.73 1.64
C ILE A 133 30.21 -22.76 1.55
N PHE A 134 30.21 -21.89 0.54
CA PHE A 134 29.09 -20.96 0.32
C PHE A 134 27.78 -21.70 0.05
N LEU A 135 27.82 -22.79 -0.73
CA LEU A 135 26.65 -23.62 -1.00
C LEU A 135 26.17 -24.35 0.27
N LEU A 136 27.11 -24.85 1.08
CA LEU A 136 26.79 -25.57 2.31
C LEU A 136 26.19 -24.64 3.37
N ILE A 137 26.61 -23.38 3.45
CA ILE A 137 26.02 -22.37 4.35
C ILE A 137 24.70 -21.84 3.82
N SER A 138 24.54 -21.67 2.50
CA SER A 138 23.30 -21.15 1.93
C SER A 138 22.15 -22.15 2.06
N LEU A 139 22.42 -23.45 1.96
CA LEU A 139 21.42 -24.51 2.08
C LEU A 139 20.59 -24.47 3.38
N PRO A 140 21.17 -24.44 4.60
CA PRO A 140 20.41 -24.35 5.83
C PRO A 140 19.67 -23.01 5.96
N LEU A 141 20.29 -21.90 5.55
CA LEU A 141 19.62 -20.59 5.56
C LEU A 141 18.38 -20.59 4.66
N PHE A 142 18.50 -21.17 3.46
CA PHE A 142 17.40 -21.30 2.52
C PHE A 142 16.28 -22.19 3.06
N MET A 143 16.63 -23.33 3.67
CA MET A 143 15.65 -24.22 4.31
C MET A 143 14.93 -23.53 5.48
N ILE A 144 15.65 -22.75 6.30
CA ILE A 144 15.05 -21.95 7.38
C ILE A 144 14.09 -20.91 6.80
N GLY A 145 14.49 -20.21 5.73
CA GLY A 145 13.64 -19.25 5.02
C GLY A 145 12.32 -19.86 4.54
N ILE A 146 12.37 -21.02 3.89
CA ILE A 146 11.18 -21.74 3.43
C ILE A 146 10.27 -22.14 4.59
N LYS A 147 10.85 -22.64 5.70
CA LYS A 147 10.06 -23.04 6.86
C LYS A 147 9.33 -21.85 7.50
N ASN A 148 9.99 -20.69 7.57
CA ASN A 148 9.37 -19.48 8.08
C ASN A 148 8.24 -18.98 7.16
N LEU A 149 8.42 -19.07 5.84
CA LEU A 149 7.40 -18.67 4.88
C LEU A 149 6.12 -19.51 5.04
N LYS A 150 6.26 -20.83 5.15
CA LYS A 150 5.12 -21.74 5.37
C LYS A 150 4.36 -21.45 6.66
N LYS A 151 5.06 -21.05 7.72
CA LYS A 151 4.44 -20.70 9.01
C LYS A 151 3.57 -19.44 8.95
N VAL A 152 3.77 -18.56 7.96
CA VAL A 152 2.96 -17.35 7.79
C VAL A 152 1.69 -17.63 6.98
N GLU A 153 1.70 -18.69 6.17
CA GLU A 153 0.57 -19.07 5.31
C GLU A 153 -0.51 -19.87 6.07
N ASP A 154 -0.16 -20.51 7.19
CA ASP A 154 -1.06 -21.16 8.15
C ASP A 154 -1.49 -20.22 9.30
#